data_AF-A0A9W6YLD1-F1
#
_entry.id   AF-A0A9W6YLD1-F1
#
_cell.length_a   1.000
_cell.length_b   1.000
_cell.length_c   1.000
_cell.angle_alpha   90.00
_cell.angle_beta   90.00
_cell.angle_gamma   90.00
#
_symmetry.space_group_name_H-M   'P 1'
#
loop_
_entity.id
_entity.type
_entity.pdbx_description
1 polymer ?
#
loop_
_entity_poly.entity_id
_entity_poly.type
_entity_poly.pdbx_seq_one_letter_code
_entity_poly.pdbx_strand_id
1 'polypeptide(L)'
;MGIISISTYTLWYDFISCDNCFLLTYLVVCRVIQNDEDIASNGQYLGFTLVPNGLVWKVSLPPPSVVDADIMYSCWKSMPLPTVQFAPLLYPAGSWEFASATIANDARYQGGLFALSHWIERGRAVQHATEAAKYVLGMRHALQLLIQVETDATTVDGSWGLTYGAYDLSKNTALAAMRFISGLELMGSLITPLKEHQKRNGASGQDKIELQLLETSLRLLGETRHEAVTRIKALLPDMKSRDDSDAKAFENFVEAHRSRKKKPGKKKSKTKKKS
;
A
#
# COMPACT_ATOMS: atom_id res chain seq x y z
N MET A 1 3.71 -26.26 -26.62
CA MET A 1 3.22 -24.88 -26.78
C MET A 1 2.13 -24.64 -25.74
N GLY A 2 2.48 -24.04 -24.60
CA GLY A 2 1.50 -23.60 -23.62
C GLY A 2 1.00 -22.22 -24.01
N ILE A 3 -0.28 -22.11 -24.31
CA ILE A 3 -0.93 -20.81 -24.53
C ILE A 3 -1.02 -20.15 -23.16
N ILE A 4 -0.20 -19.12 -22.92
CA ILE A 4 -0.43 -18.16 -21.84
C ILE A 4 -1.66 -17.34 -22.27
N SER A 5 -2.83 -17.72 -21.79
CA SER A 5 -4.06 -16.94 -21.93
C SER A 5 -4.03 -15.81 -20.90
N ILE A 6 -3.32 -14.73 -21.20
CA ILE A 6 -3.54 -13.45 -20.53
C ILE A 6 -4.71 -12.80 -21.26
N SER A 7 -5.88 -12.74 -20.62
CA SER A 7 -6.98 -11.94 -21.13
C SER A 7 -6.52 -10.48 -21.18
N THR A 8 -6.32 -9.96 -22.38
CA THR A 8 -5.86 -8.58 -22.66
C THR A 8 -6.82 -7.51 -22.14
N TYR A 9 -8.07 -7.89 -21.82
CA TYR A 9 -9.05 -7.03 -21.15
C TYR A 9 -8.71 -6.75 -19.68
N THR A 10 -7.97 -7.65 -19.02
CA THR A 10 -7.65 -7.55 -17.59
C THR A 10 -6.54 -6.51 -17.36
N LEU A 11 -5.50 -6.52 -18.20
CA LEU A 11 -4.36 -5.56 -18.11
C LEU A 11 -4.77 -4.09 -18.28
N TRP A 12 -5.85 -3.80 -19.02
CA TRP A 12 -6.29 -2.44 -19.33
C TRP A 12 -7.09 -1.79 -18.20
N TYR A 13 -8.01 -2.54 -17.57
CA TYR A 13 -8.74 -2.07 -16.39
C TYR A 13 -7.84 -2.02 -15.14
N ASP A 14 -6.87 -2.93 -15.03
CA ASP A 14 -5.91 -2.98 -13.92
C ASP A 14 -4.97 -1.75 -13.92
N PHE A 15 -4.66 -1.18 -15.08
CA PHE A 15 -3.81 0.01 -15.23
C PHE A 15 -4.62 1.30 -14.98
N ILE A 16 -5.78 1.47 -15.64
CA ILE A 16 -6.65 2.65 -15.49
C ILE A 16 -7.15 2.82 -14.04
N SER A 17 -7.28 1.74 -13.30
CA SER A 17 -7.83 1.79 -11.93
C SER A 17 -6.78 2.07 -10.87
N CYS A 18 -5.50 1.76 -11.14
CA CYS A 18 -4.37 2.20 -10.32
C CYS A 18 -3.96 3.64 -10.63
N ASP A 19 -4.19 4.11 -11.85
CA ASP A 19 -3.84 5.46 -12.36
C ASP A 19 -4.75 6.59 -11.84
N ASN A 20 -5.69 6.27 -10.95
CA ASN A 20 -6.68 7.20 -10.44
C ASN A 20 -6.20 8.09 -9.26
N CYS A 21 -4.90 8.11 -8.89
CA CYS A 21 -4.38 8.99 -7.82
C CYS A 21 -3.41 10.07 -8.31
N PHE A 22 -3.73 11.31 -7.92
CA PHE A 22 -3.08 12.59 -8.19
C PHE A 22 -1.55 12.65 -8.41
N LEU A 23 -1.22 13.55 -9.35
CA LEU A 23 0.00 14.36 -9.50
C LEU A 23 1.26 13.77 -10.13
N LEU A 24 1.27 12.53 -10.61
CA LEU A 24 2.41 12.05 -11.39
C LEU A 24 1.99 11.63 -12.81
N THR A 25 2.75 12.17 -13.76
CA THR A 25 2.62 11.99 -15.20
C THR A 25 3.19 10.62 -15.58
N TYR A 26 2.38 9.65 -16.04
CA TYR A 26 2.91 8.37 -16.51
C TYR A 26 2.23 7.82 -17.78
N LEU A 27 2.93 6.85 -18.38
CA LEU A 27 2.93 6.38 -19.77
C LEU A 27 2.19 5.03 -19.92
N VAL A 28 1.17 4.94 -20.79
CA VAL A 28 0.37 3.73 -21.08
C VAL A 28 0.76 3.08 -22.41
N VAL A 29 1.26 1.84 -22.45
CA VAL A 29 1.29 1.04 -23.70
C VAL A 29 -0.12 0.55 -24.04
N CYS A 30 -0.79 1.26 -24.95
CA CYS A 30 -2.12 0.91 -25.41
C CYS A 30 -2.07 -0.14 -26.54
N ARG A 31 -2.56 -1.36 -26.27
CA ARG A 31 -2.98 -2.31 -27.31
C ARG A 31 -4.51 -2.50 -27.36
N VAL A 32 -5.27 -1.67 -26.63
CA VAL A 32 -6.76 -1.69 -26.57
C VAL A 32 -7.37 -0.29 -26.82
N ILE A 33 -6.65 0.61 -27.48
CA ILE A 33 -7.35 1.54 -28.36
C ILE A 33 -7.71 0.68 -29.56
N GLN A 34 -8.96 0.22 -29.64
CA GLN A 34 -9.37 -0.61 -30.77
C GLN A 34 -9.24 0.16 -32.08
N ASN A 35 -9.43 1.50 -32.05
CA ASN A 35 -9.06 2.46 -33.07
C ASN A 35 -8.84 3.85 -32.45
N ASP A 36 -7.86 4.63 -32.93
CA ASP A 36 -7.62 6.02 -32.48
C ASP A 36 -8.86 6.93 -32.63
N GLU A 37 -9.84 6.48 -33.42
CA GLU A 37 -11.14 7.12 -33.67
C GLU A 37 -12.02 7.24 -32.42
N ASP A 38 -11.82 6.40 -31.40
CA ASP A 38 -12.57 6.46 -30.13
C ASP A 38 -12.08 7.58 -29.20
N ILE A 39 -10.90 8.15 -29.49
CA ILE A 39 -10.35 9.29 -28.75
C ILE A 39 -10.94 10.56 -29.35
N ALA A 40 -11.65 11.33 -28.55
CA ALA A 40 -12.16 12.62 -28.98
C ALA A 40 -11.00 13.51 -29.46
N SER A 41 -11.28 14.43 -30.40
CA SER A 41 -10.25 15.29 -31.01
C SER A 41 -9.46 16.17 -30.03
N ASN A 42 -9.95 16.31 -28.80
CA ASN A 42 -9.28 17.00 -27.69
C ASN A 42 -8.50 16.06 -26.75
N GLY A 43 -8.27 14.81 -27.16
CA GLY A 43 -7.60 13.78 -26.37
C GLY A 43 -8.49 13.16 -25.28
N GLN A 44 -9.79 13.44 -25.24
CA GLN A 44 -10.66 12.85 -24.21
C GLN A 44 -11.05 11.41 -24.55
N TYR A 45 -11.01 10.54 -23.55
CA TYR A 45 -11.47 9.16 -23.65
C TYR A 45 -12.07 8.72 -22.32
N LEU A 46 -13.36 8.36 -22.29
CA LEU A 46 -14.07 7.91 -21.08
C LEU A 46 -13.91 8.82 -19.84
N GLY A 47 -13.82 10.15 -20.04
CA GLY A 47 -13.64 11.13 -18.95
C GLY A 47 -12.19 11.38 -18.53
N PHE A 48 -11.22 10.75 -19.21
CA PHE A 48 -9.80 10.97 -19.03
C PHE A 48 -9.24 11.86 -20.14
N THR A 49 -8.22 12.65 -19.83
CA THR A 49 -7.43 13.37 -20.84
C THR A 49 -6.21 12.53 -21.23
N LEU A 50 -6.14 12.07 -22.47
CA LEU A 50 -5.01 11.36 -23.05
C LEU A 50 -4.12 12.33 -23.82
N VAL A 51 -2.82 12.34 -23.52
CA VAL A 51 -1.80 13.12 -24.22
C VAL A 51 -0.79 12.16 -24.86
N PRO A 52 -0.56 12.18 -26.18
CA PRO A 52 0.41 11.29 -26.83
C PRO A 52 1.82 11.47 -26.24
N ASN A 53 2.55 10.37 -26.02
CA ASN A 53 3.91 10.40 -25.48
C ASN A 53 4.75 9.22 -26.01
N GLY A 54 5.11 9.25 -27.29
CA GLY A 54 5.79 8.12 -27.95
C GLY A 54 4.80 7.04 -28.38
N LEU A 55 5.08 5.76 -28.09
CA LEU A 55 4.18 4.61 -28.38
C LEU A 55 3.03 4.46 -27.37
N VAL A 56 2.88 5.44 -26.49
CA VAL A 56 2.09 5.36 -25.26
C VAL A 56 1.36 6.67 -25.01
N TRP A 57 0.31 6.62 -24.20
CA TRP A 57 -0.49 7.79 -23.84
C TRP A 57 -0.25 8.18 -22.39
N LYS A 58 -0.17 9.49 -22.13
CA LYS A 58 -0.21 10.08 -20.78
C LYS A 58 -1.68 10.31 -20.40
N VAL A 59 -2.12 9.75 -19.29
CA VAL A 59 -3.49 9.90 -18.79
C VAL A 59 -3.54 11.01 -17.73
N SER A 60 -4.51 11.92 -17.81
CA SER A 60 -4.74 12.97 -16.80
C SER A 60 -6.21 13.01 -16.39
N LEU A 61 -6.43 13.03 -15.08
CA LEU A 61 -7.75 13.10 -14.45
C LEU A 61 -8.24 14.54 -14.23
N PRO A 62 -9.55 14.83 -14.28
CA PRO A 62 -10.12 15.97 -13.57
C PRO A 62 -9.97 15.75 -12.06
N PRO A 63 -9.72 16.79 -11.24
CA PRO A 63 -9.46 16.61 -9.80
C PRO A 63 -10.68 16.02 -9.08
N PRO A 64 -10.61 14.81 -8.50
CA PRO A 64 -11.75 14.22 -7.80
C PRO A 64 -12.06 14.95 -6.48
N SER A 65 -13.34 15.01 -6.13
CA SER A 65 -13.79 15.31 -4.77
C SER A 65 -13.48 14.12 -3.83
N VAL A 66 -13.57 14.30 -2.51
CA VAL A 66 -13.34 13.22 -1.52
C VAL A 66 -14.30 12.03 -1.74
N VAL A 67 -15.53 12.30 -2.19
CA VAL A 67 -16.52 11.26 -2.50
C VAL A 67 -16.08 10.42 -3.70
N ASP A 68 -15.50 11.07 -4.71
CA ASP A 68 -14.98 10.39 -5.90
C ASP A 68 -13.80 9.48 -5.54
N ALA A 69 -12.96 9.87 -4.55
CA ALA A 69 -11.84 9.06 -4.09
C ALA A 69 -12.27 7.72 -3.41
N ASP A 70 -13.33 7.73 -2.61
CA ASP A 70 -13.87 6.51 -1.98
C ASP A 70 -14.50 5.57 -3.03
N ILE A 71 -15.19 6.13 -4.02
CA ILE A 71 -15.76 5.38 -5.14
C ILE A 71 -14.65 4.74 -5.96
N MET A 72 -13.64 5.51 -6.36
CA MET A 72 -12.50 4.99 -7.14
C MET A 72 -11.74 3.91 -6.38
N TYR A 73 -11.48 4.10 -5.08
CA TYR A 73 -10.84 3.07 -4.27
C TYR A 73 -11.66 1.79 -4.18
N SER A 74 -12.98 1.91 -4.04
CA SER A 74 -13.88 0.76 -3.99
C SER A 74 -13.92 0.01 -5.33
N CYS A 75 -13.98 0.74 -6.44
CA CYS A 75 -13.88 0.17 -7.78
C CYS A 75 -12.56 -0.56 -7.96
N TRP A 76 -11.42 0.08 -7.71
CA TRP A 76 -10.09 -0.51 -7.80
C TRP A 76 -9.96 -1.77 -6.94
N LYS A 77 -10.38 -1.72 -5.67
CA LYS A 77 -10.28 -2.86 -4.73
C LYS A 77 -11.08 -4.08 -5.19
N SER A 78 -12.17 -3.86 -5.93
CA SER A 78 -13.00 -4.94 -6.47
C SER A 78 -12.40 -5.64 -7.68
N MET A 79 -11.31 -5.10 -8.24
CA MET A 79 -10.68 -5.65 -9.43
C MET A 79 -9.78 -6.84 -9.09
N PRO A 80 -9.77 -7.87 -9.94
CA PRO A 80 -8.86 -8.99 -9.75
C PRO A 80 -7.42 -8.50 -9.89
N LEU A 81 -6.58 -8.78 -8.89
CA LEU A 81 -5.15 -8.49 -8.99
C LEU A 81 -4.56 -9.28 -10.18
N PRO A 82 -3.84 -8.64 -11.11
CA PRO A 82 -3.22 -9.35 -12.21
C PRO A 82 -2.29 -10.41 -11.64
N THR A 83 -2.38 -11.64 -12.15
CA THR A 83 -1.50 -12.74 -11.73
C THR A 83 -0.41 -12.90 -12.78
N VAL A 84 0.73 -12.27 -12.56
CA VAL A 84 1.91 -12.43 -13.43
C VAL A 84 2.95 -13.27 -12.69
N GLN A 85 3.10 -14.50 -13.19
CA GLN A 85 4.29 -15.31 -12.98
C GLN A 85 5.22 -15.03 -14.16
N PHE A 86 6.29 -14.30 -13.91
CA PHE A 86 7.27 -14.00 -14.93
C PHE A 86 8.41 -15.03 -14.86
N ALA A 87 8.79 -15.58 -16.01
CA ALA A 87 9.94 -16.47 -16.15
C ALA A 87 11.03 -15.74 -16.94
N PRO A 88 11.92 -14.98 -16.27
CA PRO A 88 12.89 -14.12 -16.94
C PRO A 88 13.87 -14.89 -17.83
N LEU A 89 14.14 -16.16 -17.47
CA LEU A 89 14.98 -17.06 -18.28
C LEU A 89 14.34 -17.42 -19.63
N LEU A 90 13.01 -17.36 -19.72
CA LEU A 90 12.26 -17.65 -20.95
C LEU A 90 12.00 -16.37 -21.77
N TYR A 91 11.93 -15.23 -21.11
CA TYR A 91 11.56 -13.95 -21.70
C TYR A 91 12.58 -12.87 -21.31
N PRO A 92 13.66 -12.70 -22.09
CA PRO A 92 14.72 -11.75 -21.74
C PRO A 92 14.29 -10.29 -21.98
N ALA A 93 15.06 -9.37 -21.40
CA ALA A 93 14.90 -7.94 -21.64
C ALA A 93 14.89 -7.62 -23.14
N GLY A 94 13.94 -6.78 -23.56
CA GLY A 94 13.71 -6.43 -24.96
C GLY A 94 12.63 -7.27 -25.67
N SER A 95 12.14 -8.35 -25.05
CA SER A 95 10.96 -9.07 -25.56
C SER A 95 9.66 -8.35 -25.19
N TRP A 96 8.58 -8.58 -25.96
CA TRP A 96 7.27 -8.00 -25.65
C TRP A 96 6.66 -8.62 -24.38
N GLU A 97 7.00 -9.87 -24.07
CA GLU A 97 6.61 -10.54 -22.82
C GLU A 97 7.28 -9.90 -21.62
N PHE A 98 8.57 -9.57 -21.72
CA PHE A 98 9.30 -8.83 -20.67
C PHE A 98 8.66 -7.47 -20.43
N ALA A 99 8.36 -6.72 -21.50
CA ALA A 99 7.69 -5.43 -21.39
C ALA A 99 6.28 -5.55 -20.75
N SER A 100 5.52 -6.57 -21.14
CA SER A 100 4.17 -6.81 -20.62
C SER A 100 4.18 -7.20 -19.14
N ALA A 101 5.11 -8.07 -18.75
CA ALA A 101 5.32 -8.43 -17.34
C ALA A 101 5.74 -7.20 -16.52
N THR A 102 6.57 -6.34 -17.10
CA THR A 102 7.01 -5.10 -16.44
C THR A 102 5.86 -4.18 -16.12
N ILE A 103 4.99 -3.93 -17.11
CA ILE A 103 3.79 -3.11 -16.94
C ILE A 103 2.87 -3.69 -15.85
N ALA A 104 2.67 -5.01 -15.85
CA ALA A 104 1.80 -5.65 -14.88
C ALA A 104 2.36 -5.61 -13.44
N ASN A 105 3.67 -5.76 -13.28
CA ASN A 105 4.32 -5.66 -11.97
C ASN A 105 4.34 -4.21 -11.47
N ASP A 106 4.60 -3.24 -12.35
CA ASP A 106 4.49 -1.82 -12.03
C ASP A 106 3.05 -1.46 -11.59
N ALA A 107 2.03 -1.99 -12.28
CA ALA A 107 0.64 -1.78 -11.91
C ALA A 107 0.31 -2.32 -10.51
N ARG A 108 0.85 -3.49 -10.13
CA ARG A 108 0.69 -4.04 -8.76
C ARG A 108 1.32 -3.13 -7.71
N TYR A 109 2.53 -2.64 -7.98
CA TYR A 109 3.21 -1.72 -7.08
C TYR A 109 2.43 -0.41 -6.95
N GLN A 110 1.98 0.16 -8.07
CA GLN A 110 1.15 1.36 -8.10
C GLN A 110 -0.18 1.17 -7.36
N GLY A 111 -0.82 0.00 -7.47
CA GLY A 111 -1.99 -0.32 -6.66
C GLY A 111 -1.71 -0.28 -5.15
N GLY A 112 -0.54 -0.78 -4.72
CA GLY A 112 -0.08 -0.65 -3.34
C GLY A 112 0.13 0.81 -2.90
N LEU A 113 0.74 1.64 -3.75
CA LEU A 113 0.96 3.07 -3.50
C LEU A 113 -0.35 3.88 -3.50
N PHE A 114 -1.28 3.54 -4.39
CA PHE A 114 -2.62 4.10 -4.46
C PHE A 114 -3.36 3.84 -3.15
N ALA A 115 -3.37 2.57 -2.70
CA ALA A 115 -3.98 2.22 -1.43
C ALA A 115 -3.33 2.94 -0.24
N LEU A 116 -1.99 2.98 -0.20
CA LEU A 116 -1.26 3.68 0.85
C LEU A 116 -1.65 5.17 0.90
N SER A 117 -1.65 5.84 -0.25
CA SER A 117 -1.97 7.27 -0.35
C SER A 117 -3.41 7.57 0.05
N HIS A 118 -4.37 6.77 -0.46
CA HIS A 118 -5.78 6.86 -0.09
C HIS A 118 -5.97 6.81 1.44
N TRP A 119 -5.37 5.80 2.09
CA TRP A 119 -5.53 5.66 3.53
C TRP A 119 -4.76 6.70 4.32
N ILE A 120 -3.60 7.19 3.86
CA ILE A 120 -2.88 8.30 4.51
C ILE A 120 -3.77 9.54 4.57
N GLU A 121 -4.41 9.88 3.45
CA GLU A 121 -5.27 11.06 3.39
C GLU A 121 -6.51 10.87 4.27
N ARG A 122 -7.16 9.70 4.17
CA ARG A 122 -8.33 9.38 5.01
C ARG A 122 -8.02 9.37 6.49
N GLY A 123 -6.80 8.99 6.87
CA GLY A 123 -6.32 9.03 8.26
C GLY A 123 -6.36 10.42 8.89
N ARG A 124 -6.27 11.50 8.08
CA ARG A 124 -6.35 12.88 8.56
C ARG A 124 -7.77 13.29 8.95
N ALA A 125 -8.77 12.63 8.40
CA ALA A 125 -10.19 12.92 8.60
C ALA A 125 -10.86 12.01 9.64
N VAL A 126 -10.11 11.10 10.29
CA VAL A 126 -10.66 10.16 11.29
C VAL A 126 -11.14 10.91 12.53
N GLN A 127 -12.42 10.75 12.87
CA GLN A 127 -13.03 11.33 14.07
C GLN A 127 -13.59 10.26 15.00
N HIS A 128 -13.98 9.10 14.47
CA HIS A 128 -14.65 8.04 15.22
C HIS A 128 -13.88 6.72 15.23
N ALA A 129 -14.14 5.89 16.24
CA ALA A 129 -13.46 4.59 16.42
C ALA A 129 -13.69 3.63 15.24
N THR A 130 -14.85 3.70 14.58
CA THR A 130 -15.16 2.91 13.38
C THR A 130 -14.33 3.33 12.17
N GLU A 131 -14.07 4.63 12.02
CA GLU A 131 -13.21 5.17 10.96
C GLU A 131 -11.75 4.84 11.22
N ALA A 132 -11.31 4.91 12.49
CA ALA A 132 -9.98 4.47 12.90
C ALA A 132 -9.77 2.98 12.58
N ALA A 133 -10.75 2.13 12.86
CA ALA A 133 -10.73 0.71 12.51
C ALA A 133 -10.55 0.48 11.00
N LYS A 134 -11.34 1.17 10.17
CA LYS A 134 -11.23 1.12 8.70
C LYS A 134 -9.86 1.57 8.21
N TYR A 135 -9.36 2.70 8.73
CA TYR A 135 -8.03 3.21 8.42
C TYR A 135 -6.94 2.18 8.72
N VAL A 136 -6.97 1.52 9.87
CA VAL A 136 -5.95 0.54 10.26
C VAL A 136 -5.99 -0.71 9.38
N LEU A 137 -7.19 -1.21 9.07
CA LEU A 137 -7.34 -2.34 8.14
C LEU A 137 -6.94 -1.97 6.71
N GLY A 138 -7.21 -0.74 6.30
CA GLY A 138 -6.72 -0.17 5.04
C GLY A 138 -5.20 -0.11 4.96
N MET A 139 -4.54 0.40 6.00
CA MET A 139 -3.08 0.42 6.12
C MET A 139 -2.48 -0.98 6.11
N ARG A 140 -3.13 -1.95 6.76
CA ARG A 140 -2.72 -3.36 6.69
C ARG A 140 -2.75 -3.88 5.26
N HIS A 141 -3.82 -3.59 4.53
CA HIS A 141 -3.99 -4.02 3.15
C HIS A 141 -2.92 -3.41 2.23
N ALA A 142 -2.69 -2.10 2.32
CA ALA A 142 -1.62 -1.43 1.57
C ALA A 142 -0.24 -2.03 1.87
N LEU A 143 0.07 -2.29 3.14
CA LEU A 143 1.31 -2.95 3.55
C LEU A 143 1.44 -4.35 2.92
N GLN A 144 0.38 -5.15 2.91
CA GLN A 144 0.42 -6.51 2.35
C GLN A 144 0.71 -6.49 0.84
N LEU A 145 0.10 -5.57 0.09
CA LEU A 145 0.36 -5.41 -1.34
C LEU A 145 1.83 -5.05 -1.61
N LEU A 146 2.36 -4.08 -0.84
CA LEU A 146 3.74 -3.62 -1.00
C LEU A 146 4.78 -4.66 -0.58
N ILE A 147 4.51 -5.44 0.49
CA ILE A 147 5.36 -6.58 0.88
C ILE A 147 5.38 -7.64 -0.22
N GLN A 148 4.22 -7.95 -0.81
CA GLN A 148 4.14 -8.95 -1.87
C GLN A 148 5.02 -8.55 -3.06
N VAL A 149 4.88 -7.30 -3.51
CA VAL A 149 5.68 -6.74 -4.60
C VAL A 149 7.18 -6.78 -4.26
N GLU A 150 7.58 -6.30 -3.09
CA GLU A 150 8.98 -6.32 -2.68
C GLU A 150 9.56 -7.74 -2.59
N THR A 151 8.79 -8.70 -2.05
CA THR A 151 9.23 -10.10 -1.95
C THR A 151 9.43 -10.69 -3.33
N ASP A 152 8.46 -10.50 -4.23
CA ASP A 152 8.54 -10.98 -5.61
C ASP A 152 9.74 -10.36 -6.35
N ALA A 153 10.02 -9.07 -6.12
CA ALA A 153 11.20 -8.39 -6.67
C ALA A 153 12.53 -9.03 -6.24
N THR A 154 12.63 -9.46 -4.97
CA THR A 154 13.86 -10.04 -4.41
C THR A 154 14.10 -11.50 -4.81
N THR A 155 13.03 -12.26 -5.09
CA THR A 155 13.14 -13.71 -5.42
C THR A 155 13.61 -13.99 -6.84
N VAL A 156 13.55 -12.99 -7.73
CA VAL A 156 13.78 -13.15 -9.17
C VAL A 156 15.03 -12.38 -9.57
N ASP A 157 16.24 -12.81 -9.14
CA ASP A 157 17.60 -12.40 -9.59
C ASP A 157 17.78 -10.99 -10.25
N GLY A 158 17.08 -9.96 -9.74
CA GLY A 158 17.04 -8.62 -10.35
C GLY A 158 16.26 -8.49 -11.67
N SER A 159 15.61 -9.55 -12.16
CA SER A 159 14.91 -9.59 -13.45
C SER A 159 13.38 -9.63 -13.34
N TRP A 160 12.82 -9.20 -12.20
CA TRP A 160 11.37 -9.18 -11.99
C TRP A 160 10.62 -8.22 -12.95
N GLY A 161 11.34 -7.38 -13.70
CA GLY A 161 10.73 -6.41 -14.61
C GLY A 161 9.93 -5.40 -13.79
N LEU A 162 10.62 -4.55 -13.05
CA LEU A 162 10.02 -3.34 -12.47
C LEU A 162 10.80 -2.14 -12.97
N THR A 163 10.12 -1.03 -13.18
CA THR A 163 10.79 0.24 -13.49
C THR A 163 11.27 0.96 -12.22
N TYR A 164 10.74 0.60 -11.05
CA TYR A 164 11.07 1.20 -9.77
C TYR A 164 12.30 0.57 -9.12
N GLY A 165 13.17 1.41 -8.54
CA GLY A 165 14.36 0.96 -7.84
C GLY A 165 14.04 0.29 -6.51
N ALA A 166 14.82 -0.72 -6.13
CA ALA A 166 14.65 -1.46 -4.87
C ALA A 166 14.57 -0.55 -3.63
N TYR A 167 15.29 0.57 -3.65
CA TYR A 167 15.24 1.58 -2.58
C TYR A 167 13.82 2.13 -2.37
N ASP A 168 13.14 2.55 -3.45
CA ASP A 168 11.81 3.17 -3.37
C ASP A 168 10.76 2.16 -2.89
N LEU A 169 10.86 0.92 -3.37
CA LEU A 169 10.03 -0.19 -2.89
C LEU A 169 10.18 -0.36 -1.38
N SER A 170 11.42 -0.55 -0.91
CA SER A 170 11.68 -0.78 0.51
C SER A 170 11.27 0.41 1.37
N LYS A 171 11.47 1.65 0.89
CA LYS A 171 11.04 2.88 1.59
C LYS A 171 9.53 2.95 1.74
N ASN A 172 8.77 2.73 0.66
CA ASN A 172 7.31 2.80 0.70
C ASN A 172 6.70 1.64 1.51
N THR A 173 7.25 0.43 1.42
CA THR A 173 6.82 -0.69 2.26
C THR A 173 7.12 -0.42 3.74
N ALA A 174 8.28 0.17 4.06
CA ALA A 174 8.62 0.57 5.42
C ALA A 174 7.73 1.70 5.95
N LEU A 175 7.35 2.67 5.11
CA LEU A 175 6.38 3.71 5.46
C LEU A 175 5.00 3.10 5.79
N ALA A 176 4.50 2.19 4.96
CA ALA A 176 3.24 1.48 5.20
C ALA A 176 3.28 0.71 6.53
N ALA A 177 4.40 0.03 6.82
CA ALA A 177 4.59 -0.70 8.08
C ALA A 177 4.56 0.26 9.28
N MET A 178 5.26 1.39 9.18
CA MET A 178 5.31 2.43 10.20
C MET A 178 3.90 2.97 10.54
N ARG A 179 3.10 3.27 9.50
CA ARG A 179 1.72 3.75 9.64
C ARG A 179 0.80 2.69 10.22
N PHE A 180 0.89 1.45 9.75
CA PHE A 180 0.08 0.35 10.26
C PHE A 180 0.33 0.11 11.76
N ILE A 181 1.59 0.06 12.20
CA ILE A 181 1.93 -0.11 13.63
C ILE A 181 1.40 1.06 14.47
N SER A 182 1.62 2.29 14.02
CA SER A 182 1.12 3.47 14.73
C SER A 182 -0.41 3.44 14.87
N GLY A 183 -1.11 3.01 13.83
CA GLY A 183 -2.56 2.81 13.84
C GLY A 183 -3.00 1.70 14.79
N LEU A 184 -2.33 0.55 14.79
CA LEU A 184 -2.64 -0.54 15.74
C LEU A 184 -2.45 -0.11 17.19
N GLU A 185 -1.41 0.65 17.50
CA GLU A 185 -1.20 1.15 18.86
C GLU A 185 -2.35 2.04 19.35
N LEU A 186 -2.88 2.89 18.46
CA LEU A 186 -4.07 3.70 18.73
C LEU A 186 -5.32 2.81 18.94
N MET A 187 -5.47 1.75 18.16
CA MET A 187 -6.59 0.82 18.30
C MET A 187 -6.58 0.04 19.62
N GLY A 188 -5.42 -0.10 20.27
CA GLY A 188 -5.33 -0.75 21.58
C GLY A 188 -6.25 -0.13 22.63
N SER A 189 -6.43 1.20 22.62
CA SER A 189 -7.36 1.90 23.51
C SER A 189 -8.81 1.96 23.01
N LEU A 190 -9.03 1.78 21.71
CA LEU A 190 -10.34 1.97 21.07
C LEU A 190 -11.10 0.66 20.83
N ILE A 191 -10.44 -0.50 20.97
CA ILE A 191 -11.03 -1.79 20.65
C ILE A 191 -12.24 -2.11 21.53
N THR A 192 -12.16 -1.89 22.85
CA THR A 192 -13.29 -2.16 23.76
C THR A 192 -14.50 -1.26 23.47
N PRO A 193 -14.35 0.07 23.37
CA PRO A 193 -15.44 0.95 22.94
C PRO A 193 -16.07 0.54 21.60
N LEU A 194 -15.25 0.12 20.63
CA LEU A 194 -15.73 -0.32 19.32
C LEU A 194 -16.60 -1.58 19.42
N LYS A 195 -16.20 -2.56 20.23
CA LYS A 195 -16.97 -3.78 20.49
C LYS A 195 -18.32 -3.49 21.13
N GLU A 196 -18.32 -2.62 22.14
CA GLU A 196 -19.57 -2.22 22.81
C GLU A 196 -20.53 -1.51 21.86
N HIS A 197 -20.01 -0.61 21.02
CA HIS A 197 -20.79 0.07 20.01
C HIS A 197 -21.42 -0.92 19.02
N GLN A 198 -20.62 -1.85 18.47
CA GLN A 198 -21.11 -2.90 17.58
C GLN A 198 -22.16 -3.80 18.23
N LYS A 199 -22.01 -4.13 19.51
CA LYS A 199 -23.00 -4.93 20.26
C LYS A 199 -24.33 -4.19 20.44
N ARG A 200 -24.29 -2.88 20.70
CA ARG A 200 -25.49 -2.05 20.93
C ARG A 200 -26.26 -1.78 19.65
N ASN A 201 -25.57 -1.53 18.55
CA ASN A 201 -26.17 -1.10 17.28
C ASN A 201 -26.43 -2.25 16.29
N GLY A 202 -25.98 -3.46 16.61
CA GLY A 202 -26.03 -4.61 15.72
C GLY A 202 -24.89 -4.57 14.70
N ALA A 203 -24.04 -5.60 14.72
CA ALA A 203 -22.93 -5.74 13.79
C ALA A 203 -23.31 -6.61 12.59
N SER A 204 -22.99 -6.15 11.39
CA SER A 204 -23.08 -6.98 10.19
C SER A 204 -22.10 -8.16 10.27
N GLY A 205 -22.24 -9.15 9.39
CA GLY A 205 -21.26 -10.25 9.29
C GLY A 205 -19.85 -9.73 8.99
N GLN A 206 -19.74 -8.74 8.10
CA GLN A 206 -18.48 -8.11 7.73
C GLN A 206 -17.83 -7.36 8.91
N ASP A 207 -18.62 -6.59 9.68
CA ASP A 207 -18.12 -5.85 10.85
C ASP A 207 -17.48 -6.77 11.89
N LYS A 208 -18.05 -7.98 12.06
CA LYS A 208 -17.52 -8.99 12.99
C LYS A 208 -16.19 -9.55 12.50
N ILE A 209 -16.05 -9.81 11.20
CA ILE A 209 -14.81 -10.29 10.58
C ILE A 209 -13.72 -9.23 10.72
N GLU A 210 -14.03 -7.97 10.41
CA GLU A 210 -13.10 -6.84 10.52
C GLU A 210 -12.62 -6.63 11.96
N LEU A 211 -13.53 -6.73 12.92
CA LEU A 211 -13.20 -6.66 14.34
C LEU A 211 -12.27 -7.81 14.75
N GLN A 212 -12.54 -9.04 14.33
CA GLN A 212 -11.69 -10.20 14.63
C GLN A 212 -10.29 -10.05 14.01
N LEU A 213 -10.19 -9.49 12.80
CA LEU A 213 -8.92 -9.18 12.15
C LEU A 213 -8.12 -8.13 12.92
N LEU A 214 -8.78 -7.09 13.44
CA LEU A 214 -8.16 -6.08 14.29
C LEU A 214 -7.66 -6.67 15.60
N GLU A 215 -8.46 -7.49 16.29
CA GLU A 215 -8.07 -8.16 17.52
C GLU A 215 -6.86 -9.08 17.32
N THR A 216 -6.86 -9.83 16.22
CA THR A 216 -5.73 -10.68 15.85
C THR A 216 -4.47 -9.84 15.63
N SER A 217 -4.60 -8.71 14.93
CA SER A 217 -3.48 -7.80 14.67
C SER A 217 -2.96 -7.16 15.96
N LEU A 218 -3.85 -6.78 16.88
CA LEU A 218 -3.49 -6.25 18.21
C LEU A 218 -2.78 -7.29 19.07
N ARG A 219 -3.21 -8.55 19.02
CA ARG A 219 -2.54 -9.65 19.73
C ARG A 219 -1.11 -9.86 19.24
N LEU A 220 -0.89 -9.73 17.93
CA LEU A 220 0.42 -9.88 17.30
C LEU A 220 1.24 -8.58 17.25
N LEU A 221 0.74 -7.48 17.83
CA LEU A 221 1.36 -6.15 17.75
C LEU A 221 2.84 -6.14 18.17
N GLY A 222 3.22 -6.96 19.16
CA GLY A 222 4.62 -7.07 19.59
C GLY A 222 5.55 -7.56 18.49
N GLU A 223 5.13 -8.62 17.78
CA GLU A 223 5.87 -9.25 16.68
C GLU A 223 5.88 -8.35 15.45
N THR A 224 4.71 -7.86 15.02
CA THR A 224 4.60 -6.97 13.87
C THR A 224 5.40 -5.68 14.07
N ARG A 225 5.41 -5.13 15.28
CA ARG A 225 6.25 -3.97 15.62
C ARG A 225 7.74 -4.31 15.51
N HIS A 226 8.14 -5.49 15.98
CA HIS A 226 9.53 -5.93 15.89
C HIS A 226 10.00 -6.03 14.43
N GLU A 227 9.20 -6.65 13.57
CA GLU A 227 9.46 -6.76 12.13
C GLU A 227 9.56 -5.38 11.47
N ALA A 228 8.62 -4.47 11.74
CA ALA A 228 8.65 -3.11 11.20
C ALA A 228 9.90 -2.34 11.63
N VAL A 229 10.29 -2.44 12.91
CA VAL A 229 11.51 -1.80 13.42
C VAL A 229 12.76 -2.38 12.79
N THR A 230 12.83 -3.70 12.61
CA THR A 230 13.97 -4.37 11.96
C THR A 230 14.11 -3.93 10.51
N ARG A 231 13.00 -3.91 9.76
CA ARG A 231 12.93 -3.40 8.39
C ARG A 231 13.45 -1.95 8.28
N ILE A 232 12.94 -1.05 9.12
CA ILE A 232 13.37 0.36 9.10
C ILE A 232 14.85 0.51 9.46
N LYS A 233 15.35 -0.24 10.44
CA LYS A 233 16.77 -0.22 10.81
C LYS A 233 17.68 -0.65 9.66
N ALA A 234 17.26 -1.63 8.86
CA ALA A 234 18.03 -2.09 7.70
C ALA A 234 18.07 -1.03 6.59
N LEU A 235 17.00 -0.25 6.43
CA LEU A 235 16.88 0.81 5.41
C LEU A 235 17.65 2.10 5.78
N LEU A 236 17.70 2.45 7.07
CA LEU A 236 18.25 3.74 7.55
C LEU A 236 19.67 4.10 7.04
N PRO A 237 20.64 3.17 6.94
CA PRO A 237 21.96 3.50 6.38
C PRO A 237 21.87 4.02 4.95
N ASP A 238 21.08 3.37 4.09
CA ASP A 238 20.92 3.77 2.69
C ASP A 238 20.19 5.13 2.56
N MET A 239 19.17 5.36 3.39
CA MET A 239 18.50 6.68 3.47
C MET A 239 19.49 7.79 3.82
N LYS A 240 20.39 7.55 4.79
CA LYS A 240 21.39 8.54 5.23
C LYS A 240 22.44 8.79 4.17
N SER A 241 22.91 7.77 3.45
CA SER A 241 23.86 7.96 2.35
C SER A 241 23.28 8.70 1.15
N ARG A 242 21.95 8.72 1.01
CA ARG A 242 21.22 9.41 -0.05
C ARG A 242 20.73 10.80 0.36
N ASP A 243 21.05 11.27 1.57
CA ASP A 243 20.51 12.50 2.15
C ASP A 243 18.97 12.59 2.08
N ASP A 244 18.29 11.46 2.29
CA ASP A 244 16.84 11.37 2.18
C ASP A 244 16.16 12.19 3.30
N SER A 245 15.27 13.10 2.90
CA SER A 245 14.57 14.02 3.81
C SER A 245 13.71 13.31 4.86
N ASP A 246 13.26 12.08 4.59
CA ASP A 246 12.43 11.30 5.51
C ASP A 246 13.24 10.49 6.52
N ALA A 247 14.58 10.41 6.36
CA ALA A 247 15.44 9.59 7.21
C ALA A 247 15.25 9.89 8.71
N LYS A 248 15.03 11.17 9.04
CA LYS A 248 14.82 11.60 10.43
C LYS A 248 13.51 11.08 11.02
N ALA A 249 12.43 11.03 10.22
CA ALA A 249 11.15 10.50 10.69
C ALA A 249 11.25 9.00 11.00
N PHE A 250 11.96 8.24 10.16
CA PHE A 250 12.19 6.81 10.34
C PHE A 250 13.08 6.53 11.55
N GLU A 251 14.12 7.34 11.77
CA GLU A 251 14.98 7.26 12.95
C GLU A 251 14.19 7.49 14.24
N ASN A 252 13.40 8.57 14.29
CA ASN A 252 12.55 8.90 15.45
C ASN A 252 11.56 7.77 15.77
N PHE A 253 10.99 7.13 14.74
CA PHE A 253 10.12 5.97 14.94
C PHE A 253 10.85 4.79 15.60
N VAL A 254 12.06 4.46 15.14
CA VAL A 254 12.87 3.39 15.73
C VAL A 254 13.22 3.71 17.19
N GLU A 255 13.58 4.95 17.50
CA GLU A 255 13.92 5.40 18.84
C GLU A 255 12.74 5.29 19.81
N ALA A 256 11.55 5.73 19.39
CA ALA A 256 10.31 5.65 20.17
C ALA A 256 9.98 4.19 20.58
N HIS A 257 10.32 3.23 19.72
CA HIS A 257 10.06 1.81 19.98
C HIS A 257 11.22 1.07 20.69
N ARG A 258 12.40 1.68 20.78
CA ARG A 258 13.50 1.20 21.65
C ARG A 258 13.27 1.58 23.11
N SER A 259 12.81 2.80 23.37
CA SER A 259 12.67 3.37 24.72
C SER A 259 11.56 2.73 25.55
N ARG A 260 10.50 2.20 24.91
CA ARG A 260 9.39 1.49 25.59
C ARG A 260 9.78 0.19 26.30
N LYS A 261 10.99 -0.37 26.07
CA LYS A 261 11.52 -1.52 26.83
C LYS A 261 12.02 -1.17 28.24
N LYS A 262 12.11 0.11 28.63
CA LYS A 262 12.48 0.52 29.99
C LYS A 262 11.23 0.98 30.77
N LYS A 263 10.53 0.07 31.45
CA LYS A 263 9.74 0.43 32.64
C LYS A 263 10.54 0.09 33.91
N PRO A 264 10.45 0.93 34.97
CA PRO A 264 11.41 0.99 36.05
C PRO A 264 11.14 -0.10 37.09
N GLY A 265 12.21 -0.69 37.62
CA GLY A 265 12.14 -1.61 38.75
C GLY A 265 11.42 -0.95 39.93
N LYS A 266 10.40 -1.64 40.46
CA LYS A 266 9.75 -1.32 41.74
C LYS A 266 10.82 -1.04 42.81
N LYS A 267 10.97 0.22 43.23
CA LYS A 267 11.57 0.52 44.54
C LYS A 267 10.62 -0.03 45.61
N LYS A 268 11.02 -1.14 46.25
CA LYS A 268 10.36 -1.66 47.46
C LYS A 268 10.31 -0.53 48.51
N SER A 269 9.11 -0.15 48.95
CA SER A 269 8.96 0.70 50.12
C SER A 269 9.47 -0.06 51.34
N LYS A 270 10.45 0.50 52.05
CA LYS A 270 10.82 0.04 53.38
C LYS A 270 9.84 0.66 54.38
N THR A 271 8.88 -0.13 54.82
CA THR A 271 8.08 0.15 56.01
C THR A 271 8.99 0.10 57.22
N LYS A 272 9.35 1.26 57.79
CA LYS A 272 10.00 1.33 59.11
C LYS A 272 8.90 1.15 60.18
N LYS A 273 8.93 0.00 60.85
CA LYS A 273 8.21 -0.23 62.11
C LYS A 273 8.77 0.71 63.18
N LYS A 274 7.86 1.37 63.90
CA LYS A 274 8.13 2.03 65.17
C LYS A 274 8.57 0.99 66.21
N SER A 275 9.61 1.33 66.95
CA SER A 275 9.88 0.93 68.33
C SER A 275 10.48 2.15 69.02
#